data_AF-A0A063ZBZ1-F1
#
_entry.id   AF-A0A063ZBZ1-F1
#
_cell.length_a   1.000
_cell.length_b   1.000
_cell.length_c   1.000
_cell.angle_alpha   90.00
_cell.angle_beta   90.00
_cell.angle_gamma   90.00
#
_symmetry.space_group_name_H-M   'P 1'
#
loop_
_entity.id
_entity.type
_entity.pdbx_description
1 polymer ?
#
loop_
_entity_poly.entity_id
_entity_poly.type
_entity_poly.pdbx_seq_one_letter_code
_entity_poly.pdbx_strand_id
1 'polypeptide(L)'
;MREEDLDWAVYHRIPETEGITVEDLVAATGFEPGAVTASLERLEHHLLIRRSGKTVRLLSIQESLIECQCRHTREDLPFVIENGVIRATRREE
;
A
#
# COMPACT_ATOMS: atom_id res chain seq x y z
N MET A 1 12.12 15.85 13.13
CA MET A 1 11.97 14.38 13.13
C MET A 1 12.24 13.91 11.71
N ARG A 2 12.93 12.78 11.49
CA ARG A 2 13.07 12.25 10.13
C ARG A 2 11.75 11.65 9.68
N GLU A 3 11.53 11.58 8.37
CA GLU A 3 10.28 11.00 7.83
C GLU A 3 10.09 9.55 8.31
N GLU A 4 11.16 8.77 8.37
CA GLU A 4 11.17 7.37 8.82
C GLU A 4 10.69 7.22 10.28
N ASP A 5 11.08 8.14 11.16
CA ASP A 5 10.70 8.12 12.57
C ASP A 5 9.19 8.40 12.72
N LEU A 6 8.66 9.32 11.88
CA LEU A 6 7.23 9.62 11.83
C LEU A 6 6.43 8.47 11.22
N ASP A 7 6.95 7.88 10.14
CA ASP A 7 6.31 6.74 9.46
C ASP A 7 6.20 5.54 10.38
N TRP A 8 7.25 5.24 11.14
CA TRP A 8 7.19 4.23 12.19
C TRP A 8 6.15 4.56 13.27
N ALA A 9 6.09 5.82 13.71
CA ALA A 9 5.14 6.27 14.71
C ALA A 9 3.68 6.15 14.24
N VAL A 10 3.40 6.40 12.96
CA VAL A 10 2.06 6.20 12.37
C VAL A 10 1.79 4.71 12.15
N TYR A 11 2.73 3.98 11.57
CA TYR A 11 2.58 2.57 11.21
C TYR A 11 2.26 1.69 12.42
N HIS A 12 2.99 1.83 13.52
CA HIS A 12 2.77 0.99 14.71
C HIS A 12 1.45 1.26 15.44
N ARG A 13 0.73 2.35 15.08
CA ARG A 13 -0.60 2.66 15.64
C ARG A 13 -1.75 2.02 14.87
N ILE A 14 -1.47 1.44 13.71
CA ILE A 14 -2.47 0.74 12.91
C ILE A 14 -2.70 -0.66 13.54
N PRO A 15 -3.95 -1.05 13.85
CA PRO A 15 -4.24 -2.37 14.37
C PRO A 15 -3.89 -3.49 13.37
N GLU A 16 -3.52 -4.66 13.87
CA GLU A 16 -3.13 -5.81 13.03
C GLU A 16 -4.31 -6.43 12.28
N THR A 17 -5.50 -6.48 12.90
CA THR A 17 -6.65 -7.25 12.39
C THR A 17 -7.78 -6.39 11.84
N GLU A 18 -7.83 -5.10 12.19
CA GLU A 18 -8.90 -4.18 11.82
C GLU A 18 -8.35 -2.91 11.19
N GLY A 19 -9.19 -2.23 10.41
CA GLY A 19 -8.86 -0.92 9.87
C GLY A 19 -9.04 0.19 10.91
N ILE A 20 -8.22 1.22 10.85
CA ILE A 20 -8.33 2.45 11.64
C ILE A 20 -8.65 3.63 10.72
N THR A 21 -9.36 4.64 11.20
CA THR A 21 -9.59 5.85 10.41
C THR A 21 -8.37 6.76 10.42
N VAL A 22 -8.23 7.61 9.39
CA VAL A 22 -7.17 8.62 9.38
C VAL A 22 -7.35 9.61 10.53
N GLU A 23 -8.59 9.96 10.86
CA GLU A 23 -8.92 10.83 11.97
C GLU A 23 -8.47 10.24 13.33
N ASP A 24 -8.67 8.94 13.54
CA ASP A 24 -8.22 8.26 14.76
C ASP A 24 -6.68 8.15 14.84
N LEU A 25 -6.00 7.96 13.70
CA LEU A 25 -4.53 7.98 13.65
C LEU A 25 -3.95 9.35 14.00
N VAL A 26 -4.57 10.43 13.50
CA VAL A 26 -4.21 11.80 13.87
C VAL A 26 -4.37 12.01 15.38
N ALA A 27 -5.50 11.58 15.94
CA ALA A 27 -5.75 11.70 17.38
C ALA A 27 -4.77 10.86 18.22
N ALA A 28 -4.43 9.64 17.79
CA ALA A 28 -3.57 8.72 18.51
C ALA A 28 -2.08 9.11 18.47
N THR A 29 -1.64 9.75 17.39
CA THR A 29 -0.24 10.16 17.21
C THR A 29 0.03 11.60 17.64
N GLY A 30 -1.00 12.46 17.61
CA GLY A 30 -0.88 13.89 17.90
C GLY A 30 -0.15 14.69 16.80
N PHE A 31 0.12 14.07 15.65
CA PHE A 31 0.72 14.77 14.51
C PHE A 31 -0.32 15.53 13.70
N GLU A 32 0.13 16.58 13.03
CA GLU A 32 -0.70 17.35 12.11
C GLU A 32 -1.30 16.45 11.00
N PRO A 33 -2.58 16.63 10.60
CA PRO A 33 -3.25 15.78 9.63
C PRO A 33 -2.51 15.62 8.30
N GLY A 34 -1.88 16.69 7.81
CA GLY A 34 -1.09 16.66 6.57
C GLY A 34 0.16 15.78 6.69
N ALA A 35 0.80 15.75 7.87
CA ALA A 35 1.98 14.92 8.12
C ALA A 35 1.60 13.44 8.20
N VAL A 36 0.48 13.11 8.86
CA VAL A 36 -0.08 11.74 8.89
C VAL A 36 -0.45 11.29 7.48
N THR A 37 -1.10 12.16 6.68
CA THR A 37 -1.49 11.82 5.31
C THR A 37 -0.26 11.55 4.43
N ALA A 38 0.77 12.39 4.48
CA ALA A 38 2.01 12.18 3.73
C ALA A 38 2.74 10.88 4.13
N SER A 39 2.71 10.55 5.43
CA SER A 39 3.22 9.28 5.94
C SER A 39 2.47 8.08 5.36
N LEU A 40 1.13 8.12 5.40
CA LEU A 40 0.29 7.08 4.83
C LEU A 40 0.53 6.90 3.33
N GLU A 41 0.80 7.97 2.58
CA GLU A 41 1.16 7.89 1.17
C GLU A 41 2.48 7.15 0.95
N ARG A 42 3.52 7.43 1.75
CA ARG A 42 4.79 6.70 1.68
C ARG A 42 4.62 5.24 2.08
N LEU A 43 3.92 4.97 3.19
CA LEU A 43 3.68 3.61 3.67
C LEU A 43 2.87 2.77 2.65
N GLU A 44 1.90 3.37 1.97
CA GLU A 44 1.13 2.72 0.89
C GLU A 44 1.98 2.53 -0.37
N HIS A 45 2.83 3.51 -0.72
CA HIS A 45 3.78 3.38 -1.81
C HIS A 45 4.71 2.18 -1.62
N HIS A 46 5.18 1.99 -0.38
CA HIS A 46 6.03 0.86 0.04
C HIS A 46 5.26 -0.45 0.30
N LEU A 47 3.95 -0.49 0.01
CA LEU A 47 3.12 -1.70 0.13
C LEU A 47 3.05 -2.26 1.56
N LEU A 48 3.15 -1.40 2.58
CA LEU A 48 3.05 -1.80 3.99
C LEU A 48 1.62 -1.69 4.54
N ILE A 49 0.83 -0.82 3.93
CA ILE A 49 -0.55 -0.56 4.29
C ILE A 49 -1.43 -0.48 3.05
N ARG A 50 -2.74 -0.49 3.26
CA ARG A 50 -3.73 -0.19 2.24
C ARG A 50 -4.75 0.79 2.77
N ARG A 51 -5.07 1.80 1.96
CA ARG A 51 -6.19 2.71 2.21
C ARG A 51 -7.43 2.23 1.46
N SER A 52 -8.58 2.33 2.12
CA SER A 52 -9.89 2.05 1.52
C SER A 52 -10.88 3.14 1.94
N GLY A 53 -10.97 4.20 1.12
CA GLY A 53 -11.70 5.40 1.51
C GLY A 53 -11.04 6.08 2.70
N LYS A 54 -11.71 6.10 3.85
CA LYS A 54 -11.20 6.73 5.09
C LYS A 54 -10.46 5.77 6.01
N THR A 55 -10.49 4.47 5.74
CA THR A 55 -9.85 3.48 6.60
C THR A 55 -8.49 3.07 6.06
N VAL A 56 -7.60 2.76 6.99
CA VAL A 56 -6.24 2.28 6.76
C VAL A 56 -6.09 0.94 7.47
N ARG A 57 -5.49 -0.04 6.81
CA ARG A 57 -5.08 -1.30 7.45
C ARG A 57 -3.66 -1.69 7.08
N LEU A 58 -3.05 -2.53 7.91
CA LEU A 58 -1.79 -3.18 7.57
C LEU A 58 -2.00 -4.16 6.40
N LEU A 59 -1.00 -4.27 5.53
CA LEU A 59 -0.86 -5.40 4.63
C LEU A 59 -0.05 -6.48 5.35
N SER A 60 -0.51 -7.73 5.25
CA SER A 60 0.33 -8.88 5.59
C SER A 60 1.52 -8.96 4.62
N ILE A 61 2.59 -9.64 5.05
CA ILE A 61 3.78 -9.87 4.21
C ILE A 61 3.39 -10.51 2.88
N GLN A 62 2.45 -11.46 2.90
CA GLN A 62 1.95 -12.15 1.71
C GLN A 62 1.27 -11.17 0.75
N GLU A 63 0.41 -10.28 1.25
CA GLU A 63 -0.24 -9.26 0.42
C GLU A 63 0.78 -8.28 -0.16
N SER A 64 1.74 -7.81 0.65
CA SER A 64 2.82 -6.93 0.19
C SER A 64 3.63 -7.56 -0.95
N LEU A 65 3.97 -8.85 -0.83
CA LEU A 65 4.71 -9.58 -1.84
C LEU A 65 3.90 -9.76 -3.13
N ILE A 66 2.62 -10.14 -3.03
CA ILE A 66 1.73 -10.30 -4.19
C ILE A 66 1.58 -8.97 -4.92
N GLU A 67 1.31 -7.88 -4.19
CA GLU A 67 1.17 -6.55 -4.80
C GLU A 67 2.45 -6.07 -5.46
N CYS A 68 3.60 -6.36 -4.83
CA CYS A 68 4.90 -6.03 -5.40
C CYS A 68 5.09 -6.78 -6.72
N GLN A 69 4.80 -8.08 -6.77
CA GLN A 69 4.85 -8.87 -8.00
C GLN A 69 3.91 -8.26 -9.05
N CYS A 70 2.63 -8.07 -8.73
CA CYS A 70 1.66 -7.47 -9.66
C CYS A 70 2.11 -6.12 -10.22
N ARG A 71 2.74 -5.26 -9.41
CA ARG A 71 3.26 -3.95 -9.84
C ARG A 71 4.39 -4.07 -10.87
N HIS A 72 5.26 -5.08 -10.74
CA HIS A 72 6.48 -5.21 -11.54
C HIS A 72 6.41 -6.28 -12.63
N THR A 73 5.43 -7.20 -12.61
CA THR A 73 5.32 -8.29 -13.58
C THR A 73 4.85 -7.85 -14.98
N ARG A 74 4.48 -6.57 -15.20
CA ARG A 74 3.86 -6.10 -16.46
C ARG A 74 4.66 -6.43 -17.73
N GLU A 75 5.98 -6.47 -17.69
CA GLU A 75 6.82 -6.80 -18.85
C GLU A 75 6.95 -8.31 -19.10
N ASP A 76 6.75 -9.12 -18.04
CA ASP A 76 6.89 -10.58 -18.06
C ASP A 76 5.57 -11.33 -18.16
N LEU A 77 4.43 -10.62 -18.22
CA LEU A 77 3.13 -11.25 -18.31
C LEU A 77 3.01 -12.06 -19.61
N PRO A 78 2.65 -13.36 -19.54
CA PRO A 78 2.39 -14.17 -20.73
C PRO A 78 1.05 -13.82 -21.38
N PHE A 79 0.45 -12.68 -21.03
CA PHE A 79 -0.79 -12.19 -21.59
C PHE A 79 -0.84 -10.66 -21.67
N VAL A 80 -1.49 -10.17 -22.71
CA VAL A 80 -1.79 -8.76 -22.96
C VAL A 80 -3.30 -8.58 -23.00
N ILE A 81 -3.81 -7.53 -22.35
CA ILE A 81 -5.23 -7.17 -22.37
C ILE A 81 -5.39 -5.86 -23.17
N GLU A 82 -6.03 -5.95 -24.33
CA GLU A 82 -6.27 -4.80 -25.22
C GLU A 82 -7.68 -4.87 -25.80
N ASN A 83 -8.43 -3.75 -25.74
CA ASN A 83 -9.80 -3.64 -26.28
C ASN A 83 -10.76 -4.75 -25.78
N GLY A 84 -10.59 -5.20 -24.54
CA GLY A 84 -11.40 -6.28 -23.96
C GLY A 84 -11.02 -7.70 -24.42
N VAL A 85 -9.93 -7.87 -25.17
CA VAL A 85 -9.40 -9.17 -25.60
C VAL A 85 -8.15 -9.51 -24.79
N ILE A 86 -8.11 -10.72 -24.23
CA ILE A 86 -6.93 -11.30 -23.58
C ILE A 86 -6.17 -12.13 -24.61
N ARG A 87 -4.94 -11.75 -24.94
CA ARG A 87 -4.05 -12.46 -25.88
C ARG A 87 -2.89 -13.07 -25.12
N ALA A 88 -2.57 -14.34 -25.35
CA ALA A 88 -1.35 -14.93 -24.83
C ALA A 88 -0.13 -14.45 -25.64
N THR A 89 0.88 -13.90 -24.96
CA THR A 89 2.17 -13.55 -25.55
C THR A 89 3.03 -14.81 -25.56
N ARG A 90 3.20 -15.44 -26.73
CA ARG A 90 4.07 -16.61 -26.88
C ARG A 90 5.52 -16.15 -26.71
N ARG A 91 6.23 -16.63 -25.69
CA ARG A 91 7.70 -16.54 -25.67
C ARG A 91 8.20 -17.54 -26.73
N GLU A 92 8.93 -17.07 -27.74
CA GLU A 92 9.74 -17.96 -28.57
C GLU A 92 10.86 -18.49 -27.66
N GLU A 93 10.97 -19.81 -27.55
CA GLU A 93 12.04 -20.52 -26.82
C GLU A 93 13.38 -20.42 -27.57
#